data_AF-A0A444GN63-F1
#
_entry.id   AF-A0A444GN63-F1
#
_cell.length_a   1.000
_cell.length_b   1.000
_cell.length_c   1.000
_cell.angle_alpha   90.00
_cell.angle_beta   90.00
_cell.angle_gamma   90.00
#
_symmetry.space_group_name_H-M   'P 1'
#
loop_
_entity.id
_entity.type
_entity.pdbx_description
1 polymer ?
#
loop_
_entity_poly.entity_id
_entity_poly.type
_entity_poly.pdbx_seq_one_letter_code
_entity_poly.pdbx_strand_id
1 'polypeptide(L)'
;MFRFKIRQNTVKFYYYNMAFDYNELEYALTEVCDAVHKDFLGRFNNEMYVSVAGSKLEAFINDLQTEFEITAMTFIKEYKLEKDTESKKMVFNVTKVYAKKCVEDFNKV
;
A
#
# COMPACT_ATOMS: atom_id res chain seq x y z
N MET A 1 2.46 24.04 -11.87
CA MET A 1 2.62 24.23 -10.40
C MET A 1 1.43 23.57 -9.72
N PHE A 2 1.51 22.26 -9.41
CA PHE A 2 0.38 21.52 -8.85
C PHE A 2 0.39 21.63 -7.34
N ARG A 3 -0.64 22.31 -6.82
CA ARG A 3 -0.82 22.66 -5.42
C ARG A 3 -1.71 21.59 -4.79
N PHE A 4 -1.12 20.62 -4.08
CA PHE A 4 -1.89 19.64 -3.33
C PHE A 4 -2.45 20.28 -2.06
N LYS A 5 -3.76 20.50 -2.05
CA LYS A 5 -4.52 20.92 -0.88
C LYS A 5 -5.02 19.66 -0.18
N ILE A 6 -4.33 19.26 0.90
CA ILE A 6 -4.73 18.14 1.75
C ILE A 6 -5.98 18.57 2.52
N ARG A 7 -7.15 18.08 2.10
CA ARG A 7 -8.36 18.12 2.92
C ARG A 7 -8.31 16.92 3.88
N GLN A 8 -8.37 17.21 5.17
CA GLN A 8 -8.83 16.24 6.16
C GLN A 8 -10.25 15.83 5.77
N ASN A 9 -10.45 14.56 5.42
CA ASN A 9 -11.78 13.99 5.34
C ASN A 9 -11.74 12.65 6.06
N THR A 10 -12.39 12.61 7.21
CA THR A 10 -12.69 11.42 8.00
C THR A 10 -13.33 10.37 7.11
N VAL A 11 -12.57 9.34 6.77
CA VAL A 11 -13.07 8.20 6.03
C VAL A 11 -13.77 7.26 7.01
N LYS A 12 -15.05 7.53 7.27
CA LYS A 12 -15.96 6.53 7.83
C LYS A 12 -16.47 5.67 6.67
N PHE A 13 -15.73 4.64 6.30
CA PHE A 13 -16.25 3.58 5.44
C PHE A 13 -17.17 2.69 6.28
N TYR A 14 -18.43 3.08 6.40
CA TYR A 14 -19.49 2.10 6.67
C TYR A 14 -19.82 1.44 5.34
N TYR A 15 -19.45 0.16 5.18
CA TYR A 15 -19.93 -0.67 4.07
C TYR A 15 -20.64 -1.89 4.64
N TYR A 16 -21.96 -1.88 4.50
CA TYR A 16 -22.87 -2.99 4.80
C TYR A 16 -23.02 -3.81 3.51
N ASN A 17 -22.80 -5.14 3.63
CA ASN A 17 -22.92 -6.21 2.63
C ASN A 17 -21.86 -6.31 1.52
N MET A 18 -20.91 -7.23 1.69
CA MET A 18 -20.58 -8.34 0.77
C MET A 18 -19.73 -9.37 1.53
N ALA A 19 -19.98 -10.66 1.28
CA ALA A 19 -19.57 -11.81 2.11
C ALA A 19 -18.07 -12.19 2.06
N PHE A 20 -17.17 -11.22 1.88
CA PHE A 20 -15.72 -11.45 1.89
C PHE A 20 -15.07 -10.59 2.97
N ASP A 21 -14.31 -11.25 3.84
CA ASP A 21 -13.54 -10.57 4.87
C ASP A 21 -12.27 -9.98 4.25
N TYR A 22 -12.28 -8.67 4.00
CA TYR A 22 -11.09 -7.95 3.53
C TYR A 22 -10.07 -7.74 4.65
N ASN A 23 -10.35 -8.08 5.91
CA ASN A 23 -9.39 -7.99 7.01
C ASN A 23 -8.12 -8.79 6.72
N GLU A 24 -8.23 -9.93 6.02
CA GLU A 24 -7.05 -10.71 5.63
C GLU A 24 -6.18 -9.98 4.60
N LEU A 25 -6.82 -9.31 3.63
CA LEU A 25 -6.11 -8.46 2.67
C LEU A 25 -5.45 -7.29 3.41
N GLU A 26 -6.16 -6.64 4.33
CA GLU A 26 -5.64 -5.52 5.12
C GLU A 26 -4.46 -5.94 6.01
N TYR A 27 -4.52 -7.13 6.62
CA TYR A 27 -3.43 -7.71 7.39
C TYR A 27 -2.21 -7.98 6.50
N ALA A 28 -2.41 -8.66 5.37
CA ALA A 28 -1.34 -8.96 4.42
C ALA A 28 -0.66 -7.68 3.89
N LEU A 29 -1.43 -6.66 3.53
CA LEU A 29 -0.91 -5.36 3.09
C LEU A 29 -0.13 -4.63 4.20
N THR A 30 -0.53 -4.81 5.46
CA THR A 30 0.19 -4.24 6.61
C THR A 30 1.54 -4.93 6.80
N GLU A 31 1.58 -6.27 6.75
CA GLU A 31 2.84 -7.02 6.86
C GLU A 31 3.81 -6.69 5.71
N VAL A 32 3.29 -6.53 4.49
CA VAL A 32 4.09 -6.14 3.33
C VAL A 32 4.63 -4.72 3.50
N CYS A 33 3.82 -3.78 3.97
CA CYS A 33 4.29 -2.42 4.26
C CYS A 33 5.45 -2.44 5.27
N ASP A 34 5.31 -3.18 6.38
CA ASP A 34 6.35 -3.31 7.40
C ASP A 34 7.61 -3.99 6.86
N ALA A 35 7.46 -5.01 6.02
CA ALA A 35 8.58 -5.72 5.40
C ALA A 35 9.37 -4.80 4.45
N VAL A 36 8.69 -4.10 3.54
CA VAL A 36 9.30 -3.13 2.62
C VAL A 36 9.98 -2.01 3.42
N HIS A 37 9.34 -1.53 4.49
CA HIS A 37 9.92 -0.50 5.34
C HIS A 37 11.20 -0.98 6.06
N LYS A 38 11.19 -2.18 6.65
CA LYS A 38 12.37 -2.77 7.31
C LYS A 38 13.51 -3.00 6.33
N ASP A 39 13.20 -3.56 5.16
CA ASP A 39 14.18 -3.83 4.12
C ASP A 39 14.79 -2.54 3.57
N PHE A 40 13.96 -1.54 3.32
CA PHE A 40 14.39 -0.20 2.94
C PHE A 40 15.31 0.43 4.00
N LEU A 41 14.89 0.45 5.27
CA LEU A 41 15.74 0.96 6.36
C LEU A 41 17.05 0.17 6.48
N GLY A 42 17.03 -1.14 6.27
CA GLY A 42 18.23 -1.98 6.27
C GLY A 42 19.23 -1.61 5.16
N ARG A 43 18.72 -1.35 3.94
CA ARG A 43 19.54 -0.90 2.80
C ARG A 43 20.12 0.50 3.02
N PHE A 44 19.34 1.40 3.63
CA PHE A 44 19.70 2.82 3.71
C PHE A 44 20.31 3.30 5.04
N ASN A 45 20.23 2.53 6.13
CA ASN A 45 20.91 2.85 7.40
C ASN A 45 22.44 2.76 7.30
N ASN A 46 22.97 2.04 6.31
CA ASN A 46 24.40 1.81 6.19
C ASN A 46 25.13 2.84 5.32
N GLU A 47 24.40 3.74 4.64
CA GLU A 47 24.99 4.57 3.60
C GLU A 47 24.87 6.08 3.83
N MET A 48 26.05 6.69 3.85
CA MET A 48 26.47 8.10 3.82
C MET A 48 25.87 8.92 2.66
N TYR A 49 24.57 8.79 2.36
CA TYR A 49 23.89 9.46 1.26
C TYR A 49 22.81 10.43 1.77
N VAL A 50 23.29 11.60 2.20
CA VAL A 50 22.50 12.71 2.77
C VAL A 50 21.79 13.53 1.67
N SER A 51 22.11 13.35 0.39
CA SER A 51 21.65 14.25 -0.68
C SER A 51 20.54 13.72 -1.60
N VAL A 52 19.88 12.59 -1.29
CA VAL A 52 18.96 11.92 -2.24
C VAL A 52 17.61 11.48 -1.66
N ALA A 53 17.05 12.26 -0.73
CA ALA A 53 15.75 11.98 -0.12
C ALA A 53 14.62 11.73 -1.15
N GLY A 54 14.63 12.45 -2.27
CA GLY A 54 13.65 12.26 -3.36
C GLY A 54 13.76 10.90 -4.06
N SER A 55 14.97 10.46 -4.41
CA SER A 55 15.16 9.14 -5.06
C SER A 55 14.92 7.97 -4.10
N LYS A 56 15.18 8.18 -2.81
CA LYS A 56 14.94 7.21 -1.75
C LYS A 56 13.44 6.94 -1.61
N LEU A 57 12.64 8.01 -1.56
CA LEU A 57 11.18 7.88 -1.53
C LEU A 57 10.62 7.24 -2.80
N GLU A 58 11.15 7.60 -3.98
CA GLU A 58 10.71 7.00 -5.24
C GLU A 58 11.03 5.49 -5.30
N ALA A 59 12.23 5.08 -4.86
CA ALA A 59 12.59 3.67 -4.74
C ALA A 59 11.68 2.92 -3.76
N PHE A 60 11.39 3.50 -2.59
CA PHE A 60 10.44 2.94 -1.63
C PHE A 60 9.05 2.77 -2.24
N ILE A 61 8.55 3.78 -2.95
CA ILE A 61 7.23 3.74 -3.60
C ILE A 61 7.19 2.64 -4.66
N ASN A 62 8.25 2.47 -5.47
CA ASN A 62 8.30 1.44 -6.50
C ASN A 62 8.33 0.03 -5.91
N ASP A 63 9.15 -0.19 -4.87
CA ASP A 63 9.23 -1.48 -4.18
C ASP A 63 7.87 -1.81 -3.52
N LEU A 64 7.26 -0.82 -2.85
CA LEU A 64 5.94 -0.97 -2.23
C LEU A 64 4.85 -1.28 -3.26
N GLN A 65 4.83 -0.59 -4.40
CA GLN A 65 3.85 -0.83 -5.47
C GLN A 65 3.95 -2.27 -5.99
N THR A 66 5.16 -2.74 -6.24
CA THR A 66 5.42 -4.09 -6.75
C THR A 66 4.90 -5.15 -5.79
N GLU A 67 5.26 -5.05 -4.51
CA GLU A 67 4.82 -6.02 -3.50
C GLU A 67 3.31 -5.98 -3.28
N PHE A 68 2.70 -4.79 -3.26
CA PHE A 68 1.25 -4.63 -3.11
C PHE A 68 0.48 -5.19 -4.30
N GLU A 69 0.98 -5.04 -5.52
CA GLU A 69 0.40 -5.66 -6.71
C GLU A 69 0.46 -7.19 -6.63
N ILE A 70 1.59 -7.74 -6.18
CA ILE A 70 1.75 -9.19 -5.97
C ILE A 70 0.76 -9.70 -4.91
N THR A 71 0.64 -9.02 -3.77
CA THR A 71 -0.32 -9.38 -2.70
C THR A 71 -1.76 -9.34 -3.21
N ALA A 72 -2.14 -8.27 -3.91
CA ALA A 72 -3.48 -8.14 -4.49
C ALA A 72 -3.79 -9.25 -5.51
N MET A 73 -2.85 -9.55 -6.40
CA MET A 73 -3.00 -10.63 -7.38
C MET A 73 -3.08 -12.01 -6.72
N THR A 74 -2.31 -12.23 -5.66
CA THR A 74 -2.33 -13.47 -4.88
C THR A 74 -3.68 -13.65 -4.21
N PHE A 75 -4.18 -12.61 -3.53
CA PHE A 75 -5.51 -12.60 -2.91
C PHE A 75 -6.62 -12.87 -3.94
N ILE A 76 -6.58 -12.19 -5.10
CA ILE A 76 -7.55 -12.41 -6.19
C ILE A 76 -7.56 -13.88 -6.64
N LYS A 77 -6.38 -14.51 -6.72
CA LYS A 77 -6.23 -15.91 -7.15
C LYS A 77 -6.71 -16.90 -6.08
N GLU A 78 -6.30 -16.70 -4.83
CA GLU A 78 -6.67 -17.55 -3.70
C GLU A 78 -8.18 -17.59 -3.49
N TYR A 79 -8.83 -16.43 -3.60
CA TYR A 79 -10.27 -16.29 -3.46
C TYR A 79 -11.05 -16.48 -4.77
N LYS A 80 -10.38 -16.88 -5.86
CA LYS A 80 -10.97 -17.15 -7.18
C LYS A 80 -11.79 -15.96 -7.72
N LEU A 81 -11.39 -14.74 -7.37
CA LEU A 81 -12.00 -13.49 -7.80
C LEU A 81 -11.62 -13.13 -9.25
N GLU A 82 -10.88 -13.99 -9.94
CA GLU A 82 -10.39 -13.78 -11.31
C GLU A 82 -11.48 -13.48 -12.34
N LYS A 83 -12.71 -13.95 -12.11
CA LYS A 83 -13.85 -13.70 -13.02
C LYS A 83 -14.77 -12.59 -12.51
N ASP A 84 -14.61 -12.16 -11.27
CA ASP A 84 -15.41 -11.12 -10.65
C ASP A 84 -14.72 -9.76 -10.81
N THR A 85 -15.24 -8.96 -11.75
CA THR A 85 -14.67 -7.65 -12.05
C THR A 85 -14.94 -6.65 -10.93
N GLU A 86 -16.01 -6.80 -10.16
CA GLU A 86 -16.36 -5.89 -9.07
C GLU A 86 -15.46 -6.16 -7.86
N SER A 87 -15.33 -7.43 -7.47
CA SER A 87 -14.45 -7.84 -6.37
C SER A 87 -12.98 -7.50 -6.65
N LYS A 88 -12.49 -7.68 -7.88
CA LYS A 88 -11.14 -7.22 -8.26
C LYS A 88 -10.95 -5.72 -8.07
N LYS A 89 -11.91 -4.92 -8.54
CA LYS A 89 -11.84 -3.46 -8.37
C LYS A 89 -11.79 -3.10 -6.89
N MET A 90 -12.54 -3.81 -6.05
CA MET A 90 -12.50 -3.59 -4.60
C MET A 90 -11.12 -3.92 -4.02
N VAL A 91 -10.55 -5.09 -4.34
CA VAL A 91 -9.20 -5.48 -3.91
C VAL A 91 -8.15 -4.43 -4.29
N PHE A 92 -8.14 -3.97 -5.55
CA PHE A 92 -7.21 -2.94 -6.00
C PHE A 92 -7.45 -1.58 -5.33
N ASN A 93 -8.70 -1.21 -5.05
CA ASN A 93 -9.02 0.02 -4.34
C ASN A 93 -8.51 -0.02 -2.89
N VAL A 94 -8.75 -1.13 -2.17
CA VAL A 94 -8.23 -1.34 -0.80
C VAL A 94 -6.70 -1.28 -0.81
N THR A 95 -6.07 -2.02 -1.72
CA THR A 95 -4.61 -2.03 -1.91
C THR A 95 -4.05 -0.62 -2.11
N LYS A 96 -4.68 0.17 -2.99
CA LYS A 96 -4.24 1.55 -3.26
C LYS A 96 -4.38 2.47 -2.05
N VAL A 97 -5.46 2.33 -1.28
CA VAL A 97 -5.66 3.11 -0.04
C VAL A 97 -4.58 2.78 0.98
N TYR A 98 -4.28 1.50 1.16
CA TYR A 98 -3.23 1.04 2.07
C TYR A 98 -1.83 1.44 1.60
N ALA A 99 -1.55 1.41 0.29
CA ALA A 99 -0.26 1.82 -0.25
C ALA A 99 0.00 3.30 0.06
N LYS A 100 -1.02 4.14 -0.14
CA LYS A 100 -0.94 5.56 0.20
C LYS A 100 -0.68 5.75 1.70
N LYS A 101 -1.40 5.03 2.56
CA LYS A 101 -1.21 5.09 4.01
C LYS A 101 0.22 4.71 4.41
N CYS A 102 0.75 3.62 3.84
CA CYS A 102 2.12 3.16 4.09
C CYS A 102 3.16 4.22 3.71
N VAL A 103 3.02 4.86 2.55
CA VAL A 103 3.89 5.97 2.12
C VAL A 103 3.74 7.20 3.02
N GLU A 104 2.52 7.53 3.44
CA GLU A 104 2.28 8.64 4.37
C GLU A 104 2.90 8.36 5.74
N ASP A 105 2.89 7.12 6.21
CA ASP A 105 3.52 6.72 7.48
C ASP A 105 5.05 6.70 7.36
N PHE A 106 5.60 6.23 6.24
CA PHE A 106 7.03 6.31 5.95
C PHE A 106 7.55 7.76 5.94
N ASN A 107 6.81 8.69 5.35
CA ASN A 107 7.19 10.12 5.31
C ASN A 107 7.12 10.84 6.67
N LYS A 108 6.51 10.24 7.70
CA LYS A 108 6.46 10.81 9.06
C LYS A 108 7.67 10.41 9.91
N VAL A 109 8.41 9.38 9.50
CA VAL A 109 9.64 8.90 10.15
C VAL A 109 10.82 9.79 9.75
#